data_AF-G4T5P5-F1
#
_entry.id   AF-G4T5P5-F1
#
_cell.length_a   1.000
_cell.length_b   1.000
_cell.length_c   1.000
_cell.angle_alpha   90.00
_cell.angle_beta   90.00
_cell.angle_gamma   90.00
#
_symmetry.space_group_name_H-M   'P 1'
#
loop_
_entity.id
_entity.type
_entity.pdbx_description
1 polymer ?
#
loop_
_entity_poly.entity_id
_entity_poly.type
_entity_poly.pdbx_seq_one_letter_code
_entity_poly.pdbx_strand_id
1 'polypeptide(L)'
;MGSLAPATSILDDQSSVENIHHSLVNTASVLVLLVAITAIMYPTAENLVDSLTALTDANPSGIPKEFLSVIVLPVLSNGAELSTAVYAGFKGKFDLVLGVAVGSCIQITLFVIPLLVCVAWGMGEPLSLLFDPLETTCFFLTVILVKIVIEDGRTHWLNGLTLVCPVGDNILALSHQPHGSLGW
;
A
#
# COMPACT_ATOMS: atom_id res chain seq x y z
N MET A 1 40.73 -1.01 -42.48
CA MET A 1 39.66 -1.97 -42.17
C MET A 1 39.73 -2.29 -40.68
N GLY A 2 38.97 -1.54 -39.86
CA GLY A 2 38.83 -1.84 -38.43
C GLY A 2 37.84 -2.99 -38.27
N SER A 3 38.34 -4.12 -37.77
CA SER A 3 37.55 -5.33 -37.56
C SER A 3 36.61 -5.12 -36.36
N LEU A 4 35.31 -5.08 -36.64
CA LEU A 4 34.22 -5.07 -35.66
C LEU A 4 34.28 -6.37 -34.83
N ALA A 5 34.53 -6.25 -33.53
CA ALA A 5 34.35 -7.30 -32.54
C ALA A 5 33.75 -6.69 -31.26
N PRO A 6 32.86 -7.39 -30.54
CA PRO A 6 31.63 -7.97 -31.07
C PRO A 6 30.43 -7.60 -30.17
N ALA A 7 29.29 -7.23 -30.76
CA ALA A 7 28.05 -7.00 -30.03
C ALA A 7 27.43 -8.30 -29.46
N THR A 8 27.98 -9.48 -29.79
CA THR A 8 27.46 -10.79 -29.39
C THR A 8 27.75 -11.16 -27.93
N SER A 9 28.88 -10.74 -27.35
CA SER A 9 29.22 -11.11 -25.96
C SER A 9 28.33 -10.48 -24.89
N ILE A 10 27.79 -9.28 -25.15
CA ILE A 10 26.88 -8.58 -24.22
C ILE A 10 25.46 -9.16 -24.31
N LEU A 11 25.06 -9.65 -25.48
CA LEU A 11 23.77 -10.30 -25.70
C LEU A 11 23.76 -11.74 -25.15
N ASP A 12 24.91 -12.43 -25.19
CA ASP A 12 25.07 -13.75 -24.56
C ASP A 12 25.07 -13.65 -23.02
N ASP A 13 25.63 -12.59 -22.43
CA ASP A 13 25.63 -12.38 -20.97
C ASP A 13 24.23 -12.01 -20.44
N GLN A 14 23.51 -11.12 -21.15
CA GLN A 14 22.12 -10.76 -20.82
C GLN A 14 21.15 -11.93 -20.98
N SER A 15 21.24 -12.68 -22.09
CA SER A 15 20.36 -13.84 -22.31
C SER A 15 20.68 -15.01 -21.38
N SER A 16 21.93 -15.17 -20.93
CA SER A 16 22.31 -16.17 -19.93
C SER A 16 21.81 -15.81 -18.54
N VAL A 17 21.87 -14.54 -18.12
CA VAL A 17 21.33 -14.10 -16.82
C VAL A 17 19.80 -14.22 -16.78
N GLU A 18 19.11 -13.89 -17.87
CA GLU A 18 17.65 -14.02 -17.97
C GLU A 18 17.19 -15.50 -18.02
N ASN A 19 17.92 -16.37 -18.72
CA ASN A 19 17.66 -17.82 -18.73
C ASN A 19 18.00 -18.50 -17.39
N ILE A 20 19.03 -18.06 -16.66
CA ILE A 20 19.36 -18.60 -15.33
C ILE A 20 18.27 -18.25 -14.31
N HIS A 21 17.71 -17.04 -14.37
CA HIS A 21 16.63 -16.64 -13.47
C HIS A 21 15.35 -17.43 -13.74
N HIS A 22 15.00 -17.70 -14.99
CA HIS A 22 13.85 -18.54 -15.33
C HIS A 22 14.08 -20.05 -15.09
N SER A 23 15.33 -20.52 -15.16
CA SER A 23 15.68 -21.94 -15.04
C SER A 23 15.93 -22.42 -13.60
N LEU A 24 16.12 -21.53 -12.62
CA LEU A 24 16.45 -21.91 -11.23
C LEU A 24 15.31 -21.78 -10.22
N VAL A 25 14.21 -21.09 -10.53
CA VAL A 25 13.07 -21.03 -9.61
C VAL A 25 12.15 -22.21 -9.89
N ASN A 26 12.44 -23.33 -9.22
CA ASN A 26 11.49 -24.43 -9.16
C ASN A 26 10.16 -23.90 -8.61
N THR A 27 9.05 -24.10 -9.31
CA THR A 27 7.70 -23.67 -8.88
C THR A 27 7.40 -24.17 -7.47
N ALA A 28 7.92 -25.35 -7.10
CA ALA A 28 7.83 -25.87 -5.75
C ALA A 28 8.60 -25.01 -4.72
N SER A 29 9.76 -24.46 -5.07
CA SER A 29 10.53 -23.55 -4.22
C SER A 29 9.79 -22.24 -3.98
N VAL A 30 9.14 -21.68 -5.01
CA VAL A 30 8.29 -20.48 -4.87
C VAL A 30 7.11 -20.76 -3.96
N LEU A 31 6.43 -21.89 -4.14
CA LEU A 31 5.27 -22.27 -3.34
C LEU A 31 5.67 -22.47 -1.87
N VAL A 32 6.78 -23.17 -1.62
CA VAL A 32 7.31 -23.39 -0.26
C VAL A 32 7.66 -22.05 0.39
N LEU A 33 8.32 -21.15 -0.33
CA LEU A 33 8.70 -19.84 0.18
C LEU A 33 7.47 -18.96 0.45
N LEU A 34 6.46 -18.99 -0.42
CA LEU A 34 5.20 -18.27 -0.22
C LEU A 34 4.50 -18.73 1.06
N VAL A 35 4.31 -20.06 1.21
CA VAL A 35 3.69 -20.64 2.40
C VAL A 35 4.48 -20.33 3.66
N ALA A 36 5.81 -20.41 3.60
CA ALA A 36 6.68 -20.11 4.74
C ALA A 36 6.54 -18.64 5.17
N ILE A 37 6.55 -17.69 4.24
CA ILE A 37 6.40 -16.26 4.56
C ILE A 37 5.01 -15.99 5.11
N THR A 38 3.94 -16.53 4.52
CA THR A 38 2.57 -16.36 5.03
C THR A 38 2.43 -16.94 6.45
N ALA A 39 3.04 -18.09 6.72
CA ALA A 39 3.01 -18.72 8.05
C ALA A 39 3.71 -17.87 9.13
N ILE A 40 4.77 -17.14 8.77
CA ILE A 40 5.47 -16.22 9.68
C ILE A 40 4.72 -14.88 9.81
N MET A 41 4.04 -14.45 8.74
CA MET A 41 3.30 -13.19 8.71
C MET A 41 2.08 -13.21 9.62
N TYR A 42 1.36 -14.34 9.67
CA TYR A 42 0.16 -14.51 10.52
C TYR A 42 0.39 -14.14 12.00
N PRO A 43 1.34 -14.78 12.74
CA PRO A 43 1.56 -14.43 14.15
C PRO A 43 2.13 -13.03 14.33
N THR A 44 2.84 -12.49 13.32
CA THR A 44 3.33 -11.12 13.35
C THR A 44 2.18 -10.12 13.27
N ALA A 45 1.16 -10.42 12.46
CA ALA A 45 -0.05 -9.60 12.33
C ALA A 45 -0.90 -9.63 13.61
N GLU A 46 -1.06 -10.81 14.24
CA GLU A 46 -1.75 -10.91 15.54
C GLU A 46 -1.03 -10.07 16.62
N ASN A 47 0.29 -10.24 16.76
CA ASN A 47 1.08 -9.46 17.72
C ASN A 47 1.01 -7.95 17.47
N LEU A 48 0.90 -7.53 16.21
CA LEU A 48 0.72 -6.12 15.83
C LEU A 48 -0.63 -5.60 16.31
N VAL A 49 -1.72 -6.33 16.07
CA VAL A 49 -3.08 -5.94 16.50
C VAL A 49 -3.19 -5.91 18.02
N ASP A 50 -2.60 -6.88 18.71
CA ASP A 50 -2.55 -6.91 20.18
C ASP A 50 -1.77 -5.72 20.74
N SER A 51 -0.65 -5.38 20.11
CA SER A 51 0.15 -4.20 20.49
C SER A 51 -0.63 -2.89 20.31
N LEU A 52 -1.39 -2.75 19.21
CA LEU A 52 -2.23 -1.57 18.97
C LEU A 52 -3.36 -1.45 20.00
N THR A 53 -3.97 -2.57 20.39
CA THR A 53 -5.01 -2.61 21.42
C THR A 53 -4.41 -2.24 22.78
N ALA A 54 -3.27 -2.83 23.15
CA ALA A 54 -2.56 -2.50 24.40
C ALA A 54 -2.12 -1.03 24.48
N LEU A 55 -1.72 -0.42 23.36
CA LEU A 55 -1.35 1.00 23.31
C LEU A 55 -2.55 1.94 23.52
N THR A 56 -3.71 1.55 23.00
CA THR A 56 -4.95 2.32 23.15
C THR A 56 -5.50 2.19 24.58
N ASP A 57 -5.46 0.98 25.15
CA ASP A 57 -5.95 0.71 26.51
C ASP A 57 -5.04 1.32 27.60
N ALA A 58 -3.72 1.36 27.37
CA ALA A 58 -2.77 1.95 28.32
C ALA A 58 -2.81 3.49 28.36
N ASN A 59 -3.35 4.15 27.33
CA ASN A 59 -3.48 5.61 27.25
C ASN A 59 -4.86 6.01 26.71
N PRO A 60 -5.92 6.00 27.53
CA PRO A 60 -7.28 6.36 27.09
C PRO A 60 -7.45 7.83 26.67
N SER A 61 -6.50 8.70 26.99
CA SER A 61 -6.40 10.09 26.50
C SER A 61 -5.36 10.26 25.37
N GLY A 62 -4.86 9.15 24.82
CA GLY A 62 -3.83 9.10 23.79
C GLY A 62 -4.39 9.01 22.36
N ILE A 63 -3.62 8.45 21.44
CA ILE A 63 -3.94 8.40 20.01
C ILE A 63 -5.22 7.58 19.76
N PRO A 64 -6.22 8.09 19.02
CA PRO A 64 -7.47 7.36 18.75
C PRO A 64 -7.22 6.09 17.94
N LYS A 65 -8.01 5.04 18.22
CA LYS A 65 -7.92 3.72 17.55
C LYS A 65 -8.20 3.84 16.04
N GLU A 66 -9.09 4.76 15.69
CA GLU A 66 -9.47 5.11 14.33
C GLU A 66 -8.27 5.68 13.57
N PHE A 67 -7.46 6.54 14.20
CA PHE A 67 -6.23 7.06 13.58
C PHE A 67 -5.19 5.96 13.33
N LEU A 68 -5.00 5.05 14.28
CA LEU A 68 -4.05 3.95 14.12
C LEU A 68 -4.47 2.98 13.01
N SER A 69 -5.77 2.69 12.91
CA SER A 69 -6.31 1.75 11.91
C SER A 69 -6.44 2.35 10.52
N VAL A 70 -6.82 3.62 10.40
CA VAL A 70 -7.05 4.29 9.10
C VAL A 70 -5.76 4.89 8.52
N ILE A 71 -4.82 5.35 9.36
CA ILE A 71 -3.60 6.02 8.89
C ILE A 71 -2.36 5.14 9.06
N VAL A 72 -2.09 4.67 10.28
CA VAL A 72 -0.82 4.01 10.59
C VAL A 72 -0.73 2.62 9.95
N LEU A 73 -1.77 1.81 10.05
CA LEU A 73 -1.77 0.46 9.48
C LEU A 73 -1.57 0.44 7.96
N PRO A 74 -2.30 1.24 7.15
CA PRO A 74 -2.09 1.25 5.70
C PRO A 74 -0.69 1.73 5.28
N VAL A 75 -0.14 2.74 5.98
CA VAL A 75 1.21 3.26 5.69
C VAL A 75 2.28 2.21 5.98
N LEU A 76 2.19 1.52 7.12
CA LEU A 76 3.13 0.45 7.46
C LEU A 76 2.98 -0.75 6.53
N SER A 77 1.75 -1.12 6.18
CA SER A 77 1.46 -2.25 5.29
C SER A 77 1.99 -2.05 3.87
N ASN A 78 2.02 -0.81 3.38
CA ASN A 78 2.52 -0.46 2.04
C ASN A 78 3.95 0.11 2.09
N GLY A 79 4.64 0.07 3.24
CA GLY A 79 5.93 0.74 3.41
C GLY A 79 7.04 0.25 2.47
N ALA A 80 7.13 -1.06 2.26
CA ALA A 80 8.15 -1.67 1.40
C ALA A 80 7.92 -1.38 -0.10
N GLU A 81 6.66 -1.42 -0.52
CA GLU A 81 6.22 -1.08 -1.87
C GLU A 81 6.43 0.42 -2.13
N LEU A 82 6.09 1.29 -1.17
CA LEU A 82 6.35 2.72 -1.22
C LEU A 82 7.84 3.03 -1.37
N SER A 83 8.70 2.37 -0.59
CA SER A 83 10.17 2.53 -0.71
C SER A 83 10.67 2.14 -2.12
N THR A 84 10.16 1.03 -2.65
CA THR A 84 10.52 0.55 -3.99
C THR A 84 10.01 1.47 -5.09
N ALA A 85 8.79 2.00 -4.94
CA ALA A 85 8.18 2.96 -5.86
C ALA A 85 8.94 4.30 -5.86
N VAL A 86 9.33 4.81 -4.69
CA VAL A 86 10.15 6.03 -4.57
C VAL A 86 11.51 5.83 -5.25
N TYR A 87 12.15 4.68 -5.05
CA TYR A 87 13.41 4.35 -5.72
C TYR A 87 13.25 4.26 -7.25
N ALA A 88 12.17 3.65 -7.74
CA ALA A 88 11.86 3.61 -9.17
C ALA A 88 11.55 5.00 -9.76
N GLY A 89 10.90 5.87 -8.98
CA GLY A 89 10.63 7.26 -9.31
C GLY A 89 11.92 8.08 -9.48
N PHE A 90 12.91 7.90 -8.60
CA PHE A 90 14.24 8.53 -8.76
C PHE A 90 14.97 8.09 -10.03
N LYS A 91 14.66 6.90 -10.55
CA LYS A 91 15.19 6.40 -11.83
C LYS A 91 14.39 6.88 -13.05
N GLY A 92 13.42 7.77 -12.86
CA GLY A 92 12.57 8.31 -13.93
C GLY A 92 11.58 7.30 -14.53
N LYS A 93 11.34 6.17 -13.85
CA LYS A 93 10.44 5.11 -14.34
C LYS A 93 9.01 5.34 -13.83
N PHE A 94 8.40 6.45 -14.23
CA PHE A 94 7.08 6.84 -13.73
C PHE A 94 5.96 5.86 -14.12
N ASP A 95 6.04 5.21 -15.29
CA ASP A 95 5.07 4.18 -15.68
C ASP A 95 5.09 2.96 -14.74
N LEU A 96 6.29 2.60 -14.24
CA LEU A 96 6.44 1.52 -13.27
C LEU A 96 5.87 1.92 -11.90
N VAL A 97 6.09 3.16 -11.49
CA VAL A 97 5.54 3.71 -10.24
C VAL A 97 4.01 3.73 -10.30
N LEU A 98 3.44 4.22 -11.40
CA LEU A 98 2.01 4.29 -11.59
C LEU A 98 1.38 2.89 -11.67
N GLY A 99 2.05 1.95 -12.35
CA GLY A 99 1.62 0.56 -12.43
C GLY A 99 1.56 -0.14 -11.08
N VAL A 100 2.58 0.02 -10.24
CA VAL A 100 2.62 -0.54 -8.88
C VAL A 100 1.56 0.11 -7.99
N ALA A 101 1.46 1.45 -8.01
CA ALA A 101 0.54 2.18 -7.15
C ALA A 101 -0.94 1.92 -7.51
N VAL A 102 -1.31 2.10 -8.78
CA VAL A 102 -2.70 1.94 -9.23
C VAL A 102 -3.12 0.47 -9.21
N GLY A 103 -2.20 -0.45 -9.57
CA GLY A 103 -2.46 -1.89 -9.54
C GLY A 103 -2.81 -2.40 -8.14
N SER A 104 -2.03 -2.01 -7.12
CA SER A 104 -2.28 -2.36 -5.73
C SER A 104 -3.61 -1.79 -5.22
N CYS A 105 -3.93 -0.53 -5.55
CA CYS A 105 -5.22 0.08 -5.17
C CYS A 105 -6.43 -0.64 -5.79
N ILE A 106 -6.36 -1.00 -7.08
CA ILE A 106 -7.45 -1.73 -7.76
C ILE A 106 -7.63 -3.11 -7.14
N GLN A 107 -6.53 -3.82 -6.85
CA GLN A 107 -6.58 -5.14 -6.21
C GLN A 107 -7.21 -5.06 -4.81
N ILE A 108 -6.82 -4.07 -4.00
CA ILE A 108 -7.40 -3.89 -2.66
C ILE A 108 -8.90 -3.58 -2.78
N THR A 109 -9.28 -2.67 -3.69
CA THR A 109 -10.67 -2.20 -3.83
C THR A 109 -11.61 -3.25 -4.40
N LEU A 110 -11.20 -3.95 -5.46
CA LEU A 110 -12.07 -4.87 -6.19
C LEU A 110 -12.02 -6.31 -5.67
N PHE A 111 -10.95 -6.69 -4.97
CA PHE A 111 -10.77 -8.06 -4.50
C PHE A 111 -10.72 -8.15 -2.98
N VAL A 112 -9.81 -7.42 -2.33
CA VAL A 112 -9.57 -7.59 -0.88
C VAL A 112 -10.76 -7.11 -0.04
N ILE A 113 -11.30 -5.91 -0.30
CA ILE A 113 -12.43 -5.37 0.46
C ILE A 113 -13.70 -6.22 0.32
N PRO A 114 -14.15 -6.62 -0.90
CA PRO A 114 -15.32 -7.47 -1.05
C PRO A 114 -15.13 -8.85 -0.41
N LEU A 115 -13.93 -9.43 -0.52
CA LEU A 115 -13.61 -10.71 0.12
C LEU A 115 -13.72 -10.60 1.65
N LEU A 116 -13.22 -9.52 2.24
CA LEU A 116 -13.28 -9.28 3.68
C LEU A 116 -14.73 -9.17 4.18
N VAL A 117 -15.60 -8.49 3.44
CA VAL A 117 -17.04 -8.40 3.77
C VAL A 117 -17.70 -9.78 3.71
N CYS A 118 -17.41 -10.57 2.67
CA CYS A 118 -17.94 -11.93 2.54
C CYS A 118 -17.48 -12.84 3.70
N VAL A 119 -16.21 -12.74 4.11
CA VAL A 119 -15.67 -13.50 5.25
C VAL A 119 -16.31 -13.06 6.57
N ALA A 120 -16.47 -11.75 6.79
CA ALA A 120 -17.13 -11.22 7.99
C ALA A 120 -18.57 -11.73 8.13
N TRP A 121 -19.33 -11.73 7.03
CA TRP A 121 -20.68 -12.31 7.01
C TRP A 121 -20.67 -13.81 7.29
N GLY A 122 -19.67 -14.54 6.79
CA GLY A 122 -19.47 -15.96 7.10
C GLY A 122 -19.14 -16.24 8.57
N MET A 123 -18.54 -15.28 9.28
CA MET A 123 -18.26 -15.34 10.71
C MET A 123 -19.41 -14.81 11.60
N GLY A 124 -20.50 -14.32 10.99
CA GLY A 124 -21.66 -13.79 11.69
C GLY A 124 -21.52 -12.32 12.15
N GLU A 125 -20.44 -11.64 11.76
CA GLU A 125 -20.20 -10.23 12.10
C GLU A 125 -20.73 -9.31 10.98
N PRO A 126 -21.65 -8.36 11.29
CA PRO A 126 -22.22 -7.46 10.30
C PRO A 126 -21.23 -6.33 9.95
N LEU A 127 -20.20 -6.64 9.16
CA LEU A 127 -19.33 -5.63 8.58
C LEU A 127 -20.06 -4.89 7.47
N SER A 128 -20.22 -3.58 7.62
CA SER A 128 -20.80 -2.69 6.61
C SER A 128 -19.76 -1.68 6.14
N LEU A 129 -19.81 -1.30 4.86
CA LEU A 129 -18.92 -0.28 4.27
C LEU A 129 -19.38 1.15 4.59
N LEU A 130 -20.02 1.34 5.74
CA LEU A 130 -20.65 2.59 6.12
C LEU A 130 -19.65 3.39 6.96
N PHE A 131 -18.85 4.19 6.27
CA PHE A 131 -17.92 5.14 6.88
C PHE A 131 -18.63 6.43 7.29
N ASP A 132 -17.99 7.21 8.15
CA ASP A 132 -18.49 8.53 8.51
C ASP A 132 -18.65 9.41 7.25
N PRO A 133 -19.70 10.25 7.16
CA PRO A 133 -19.94 11.10 5.99
C PRO A 133 -18.77 12.03 5.67
N LEU A 134 -18.04 12.48 6.70
CA LEU A 134 -16.87 13.35 6.56
C LEU A 134 -15.69 12.58 5.95
N GLU A 135 -15.42 11.37 6.44
CA GLU A 135 -14.35 10.50 5.92
C GLU A 135 -14.62 10.10 4.48
N THR A 136 -15.86 9.70 4.18
CA THR A 136 -16.29 9.33 2.83
C THR A 136 -16.13 10.49 1.84
N THR A 137 -16.50 11.70 2.25
CA THR A 137 -16.37 12.91 1.41
C THR A 137 -14.90 13.27 1.16
N CYS A 138 -14.07 13.22 2.20
CA CYS A 138 -12.63 13.46 2.09
C CYS A 138 -11.95 12.45 1.15
N PHE A 139 -12.26 11.16 1.30
CA PHE A 139 -11.76 10.10 0.44
C PHE A 139 -12.20 10.30 -1.01
N PHE A 140 -13.47 10.64 -1.23
CA PHE A 140 -14.01 10.90 -2.56
C PHE A 140 -13.31 12.09 -3.27
N LEU A 141 -13.10 13.20 -2.56
CA LEU A 141 -12.34 14.34 -3.10
C LEU A 141 -10.88 13.96 -3.41
N THR A 142 -10.26 13.15 -2.56
CA THR A 142 -8.89 12.67 -2.76
C THR A 142 -8.77 11.83 -4.04
N VAL A 143 -9.71 10.92 -4.29
CA VAL A 143 -9.74 10.11 -5.51
C VAL A 143 -9.89 10.99 -6.76
N ILE A 144 -10.76 12.01 -6.71
CA ILE A 144 -10.92 12.97 -7.82
C ILE A 144 -9.61 13.74 -8.06
N LEU A 145 -8.95 14.23 -7.01
CA LEU A 145 -7.66 14.92 -7.12
C LEU A 145 -6.59 14.02 -7.74
N VAL A 146 -6.46 12.79 -7.25
CA VAL A 146 -5.51 11.80 -7.79
C VAL A 146 -5.80 11.54 -9.28
N LYS A 147 -7.07 11.39 -9.67
CA LYS A 147 -7.47 11.22 -11.07
C LYS A 147 -6.99 12.39 -11.94
N ILE A 148 -7.26 13.62 -11.50
CA ILE A 148 -6.86 14.84 -12.25
C ILE A 148 -5.34 14.92 -12.38
N VAL A 149 -4.59 14.61 -11.32
CA VAL A 149 -3.11 14.64 -11.33
C VAL A 149 -2.53 13.57 -12.26
N ILE A 150 -3.15 12.39 -12.34
CA ILE A 150 -2.73 11.32 -13.27
C ILE A 150 -3.03 11.72 -14.72
N GLU A 151 -4.20 12.30 -14.99
CA GLU A 151 -4.60 12.76 -16.33
C GLU A 151 -3.73 13.91 -16.86
N ASP A 152 -3.18 14.76 -15.97
CA ASP A 152 -2.30 15.87 -16.35
C ASP A 152 -0.93 15.40 -16.88
N GLY A 153 -0.50 14.16 -16.55
CA GLY A 153 0.68 13.50 -17.13
C GLY A 153 2.04 14.21 -16.91
N ARG A 154 2.07 15.35 -16.21
CA ARG A 154 3.26 16.17 -15.90
C ARG A 154 3.50 16.15 -14.39
N THR A 155 4.51 15.40 -13.94
CA THR A 155 4.88 15.34 -12.51
C THR A 155 5.82 16.51 -12.13
N HIS A 156 5.24 17.60 -11.63
CA HIS A 156 5.99 18.64 -10.92
C HIS A 156 5.99 18.37 -9.41
N TRP A 157 7.05 18.78 -8.70
CA TRP A 157 7.16 18.61 -7.24
C TRP A 157 5.97 19.26 -6.48
N LEU A 158 5.36 20.29 -7.08
CA LEU A 158 4.16 20.95 -6.56
C LEU A 158 2.90 20.07 -6.62
N ASN A 159 2.75 19.24 -7.66
CA ASN A 159 1.59 18.33 -7.80
C ASN A 159 1.63 17.20 -6.76
N GLY A 160 2.84 16.76 -6.36
CA GLY A 160 3.03 15.83 -5.25
C GLY A 160 2.68 16.47 -3.88
N LEU A 161 3.01 17.74 -3.68
CA LEU A 161 2.66 18.49 -2.46
C LEU A 161 1.14 18.65 -2.31
N THR A 162 0.42 18.89 -3.40
CA THR A 162 -1.05 18.99 -3.41
C THR A 162 -1.75 17.68 -2.99
N LEU A 163 -1.11 16.52 -3.14
CA LEU A 163 -1.64 15.23 -2.66
C LEU A 163 -1.37 14.99 -1.17
N VAL A 164 -0.28 15.53 -0.63
CA VAL A 164 0.09 15.36 0.79
C VAL A 164 -0.68 16.33 1.70
N CYS A 165 -1.01 17.53 1.22
CA CYS A 165 -1.68 18.56 2.03
C CYS A 165 -3.07 18.14 2.57
N PRO A 166 -3.99 17.57 1.76
CA PRO A 166 -5.30 17.13 2.24
C PRO A 166 -5.19 15.99 3.28
N VAL A 167 -4.19 15.12 3.13
CA VAL A 167 -3.88 14.06 4.08
C VAL A 167 -3.37 14.64 5.40
N GLY A 168 -2.52 15.67 5.35
CA GLY A 168 -2.02 16.39 6.53
C GLY A 168 -3.11 17.10 7.31
N ASP A 169 -4.06 17.74 6.63
CA ASP A 169 -5.19 18.43 7.26
C ASP A 169 -6.17 17.44 7.92
N ASN A 170 -6.40 16.27 7.29
CA ASN A 170 -7.22 15.20 7.88
C ASN A 170 -6.56 14.57 9.12
N ILE A 171 -5.23 14.40 9.09
CA ILE A 171 -4.42 13.94 10.23
C ILE A 171 -4.48 14.94 11.39
N LEU A 172 -4.37 16.24 11.10
CA LEU A 172 -4.44 17.29 12.12
C LEU A 172 -5.84 17.37 12.73
N ALA A 173 -6.88 17.26 11.90
CA ALA A 173 -8.27 17.24 12.33
C ALA A 173 -8.60 16.05 13.23
N LEU A 174 -8.04 14.86 12.96
CA LEU A 174 -8.17 13.68 13.81
C LEU A 174 -7.38 13.79 15.12
N SER A 175 -6.22 14.48 15.11
CA SER A 175 -5.43 14.73 16.34
C SER A 175 -6.06 15.77 17.29
N HIS A 176 -7.02 16.56 16.80
CA HIS A 176 -7.69 17.62 17.55
C HIS A 176 -9.11 17.27 17.99
N GLN A 177 -9.61 16.07 17.71
CA GLN A 177 -10.92 15.66 18.21
C GLN A 177 -10.85 15.47 19.74
N PRO A 178 -11.66 16.19 20.52
CA PRO A 178 -11.75 15.95 21.96
C PRO A 178 -12.36 14.57 22.22
N HIS A 179 -11.59 13.72 22.89
CA HIS A 179 -12.04 12.42 23.41
C HIS A 179 -13.21 12.61 24.39
N GLY A 180 -14.46 12.58 23.90
CA GLY A 180 -15.63 12.63 24.79
C GLY A 180 -16.98 13.09 24.25
N SER A 181 -17.28 13.03 22.95
CA SER A 181 -18.63 13.40 22.45
C SER A 181 -19.13 12.56 21.27
N LEU A 182 -18.96 11.24 21.32
CA LEU A 182 -19.80 10.32 20.55
C LEU A 182 -20.24 9.24 21.53
N GLY A 183 -21.47 9.38 22.02
CA GLY A 183 -22.17 8.32 22.70
C GLY A 183 -22.48 7.23 21.68
N TRP A 184 -21.76 6.13 21.80
CA TRP A 184 -22.22 4.80 21.46
C TRP A 184 -22.07 3.96 22.72
#